data_AF-A0A087Y1S5-F1
#
_entry.id   AF-A0A087Y1S5-F1
#
_cell.length_a   1.000
_cell.length_b   1.000
_cell.length_c   1.000
_cell.angle_alpha   90.00
_cell.angle_beta   90.00
_cell.angle_gamma   90.00
#
_symmetry.space_group_name_H-M   'P 1'
#
loop_
_entity.id
_entity.type
_entity.pdbx_description
1 polymer ?
#
loop_
_entity_poly.entity_id
_entity_poly.type
_entity_poly.pdbx_seq_one_letter_code
_entity_poly.pdbx_strand_id
1 'polypeptide(L)'
;ELLSMESLKGKTCGEDLYEQVSAVIERMKLPWSKLVGGSPNLTGKNVGLLKRIQDKVKEENPHQDVIFLHCIIHQESLCKSVLQLNHLVDPIITELYADFYPHRPISFHCFLPVAEETDADHQDLLYHSRRVWELKEEILSFLELMGKSDEFPELRDEDWLCDFAFTVDILSHMNELNVKLQGKDQFVHDMYVRAFKSKLALFSRQMSNKSFTHFPTLAMQKPTQNVKKYCKSLEDMHREFCRRFTDFEKIDNSLQLVSCPLLQDPEISKENSKSLKLNDFYASINEAMFPNLRRIAQKMALFGSTYVCEQTFSVMNINKARHRSQLTDQHLRSILRIATTKITPDFDALAKKED
;
A
#
# COMPACT_ATOMS: atom_id res chain seq x y z
N GLU A 1 -1.18 -12.55 11.97
CA GLU A 1 -2.37 -13.25 11.45
C GLU A 1 -3.59 -12.39 11.68
N LEU A 2 -4.67 -12.61 10.93
CA LEU A 2 -5.93 -11.91 11.15
C LEU A 2 -6.64 -12.47 12.39
N LEU A 3 -6.95 -11.59 13.36
CA LEU A 3 -7.59 -11.99 14.62
C LEU A 3 -9.08 -12.31 14.42
N SER A 4 -9.81 -11.37 13.82
CA SER A 4 -11.24 -11.52 13.54
C SER A 4 -11.70 -10.56 12.43
N MET A 5 -12.84 -10.87 11.84
CA MET A 5 -13.61 -9.96 10.98
C MET A 5 -15.04 -9.93 11.53
N GLU A 6 -15.54 -8.74 11.84
CA GLU A 6 -16.86 -8.53 12.45
C GLU A 6 -17.75 -7.71 11.50
N SER A 7 -19.00 -8.12 11.37
CA SER A 7 -20.01 -7.45 10.54
C SER A 7 -20.74 -6.39 11.38
N LEU A 8 -20.65 -5.12 10.99
CA LEU A 8 -21.32 -4.02 11.66
C LEU A 8 -22.68 -3.78 10.98
N LYS A 9 -23.77 -4.22 11.63
CA LYS A 9 -25.14 -4.14 11.08
C LYS A 9 -25.93 -2.93 11.57
N GLY A 10 -25.30 -2.05 12.34
CA GLY A 10 -25.92 -0.91 13.00
C GLY A 10 -25.13 0.38 12.80
N LYS A 11 -25.08 1.21 13.84
CA LYS A 11 -24.28 2.43 13.83
C LYS A 11 -22.78 2.09 13.83
N THR A 12 -21.99 3.01 13.31
CA THR A 12 -20.53 2.90 13.19
C THR A 12 -19.84 4.04 13.94
N CYS A 13 -20.40 4.45 15.09
CA CYS A 13 -19.77 5.47 15.92
C CYS A 13 -18.61 4.87 16.73
N GLY A 14 -17.82 5.73 17.37
CA GLY A 14 -16.64 5.30 18.14
C GLY A 14 -16.94 4.30 19.26
N GLU A 15 -18.13 4.39 19.87
CA GLU A 15 -18.61 3.44 20.88
C GLU A 15 -18.87 2.06 20.28
N ASP A 16 -19.69 2.01 19.22
CA ASP A 16 -20.11 0.76 18.58
C ASP A 16 -18.88 -0.04 18.13
N LEU A 17 -17.89 0.65 17.57
CA LEU A 17 -16.63 0.04 17.15
C LEU A 17 -15.82 -0.48 18.34
N TYR A 18 -15.79 0.26 19.45
CA TYR A 18 -15.05 -0.12 20.64
C TYR A 18 -15.66 -1.34 21.32
N GLU A 19 -16.99 -1.42 21.41
CA GLU A 19 -17.71 -2.57 21.93
C GLU A 19 -17.38 -3.84 21.14
N GLN A 20 -17.34 -3.74 19.80
CA GLN A 20 -16.98 -4.88 18.95
C GLN A 20 -15.52 -5.30 19.12
N VAL A 21 -14.58 -4.35 19.17
CA VAL A 21 -13.17 -4.66 19.45
C VAL A 21 -13.02 -5.31 20.81
N SER A 22 -13.71 -4.81 21.83
CA SER A 22 -13.68 -5.36 23.20
C SER A 22 -14.22 -6.78 23.25
N ALA A 23 -15.38 -7.02 22.64
CA ALA A 23 -15.98 -8.35 22.55
C ALA A 23 -15.06 -9.36 21.83
N VAL A 24 -14.31 -8.93 20.80
CA VAL A 24 -13.31 -9.76 20.13
C VAL A 24 -12.15 -10.10 21.07
N ILE A 25 -11.58 -9.11 21.74
CA ILE A 25 -10.43 -9.29 22.65
C ILE A 25 -10.80 -10.21 23.82
N GLU A 26 -11.97 -10.02 24.42
CA GLU A 26 -12.49 -10.86 25.51
C GLU A 26 -12.75 -12.29 25.04
N ARG A 27 -13.44 -12.46 23.90
CA ARG A 27 -13.73 -13.79 23.33
C ARG A 27 -12.46 -14.56 22.99
N MET A 28 -11.40 -13.85 22.56
CA MET A 28 -10.10 -14.43 22.25
C MET A 28 -9.19 -14.54 23.48
N LYS A 29 -9.64 -14.08 24.66
CA LYS A 29 -8.89 -14.09 25.93
C LYS A 29 -7.51 -13.42 25.80
N LEU A 30 -7.45 -12.31 25.06
CA LEU A 30 -6.22 -11.55 24.88
C LEU A 30 -6.14 -10.42 25.91
N PRO A 31 -4.97 -10.17 26.52
CA PRO A 31 -4.79 -9.03 27.41
C PRO A 31 -4.67 -7.73 26.58
N TRP A 32 -5.27 -6.64 27.06
CA TRP A 32 -5.17 -5.33 26.40
C TRP A 32 -3.74 -4.80 26.43
N SER A 33 -2.96 -5.17 27.45
CA SER A 33 -1.52 -4.88 27.52
C SER A 33 -0.69 -5.45 26.34
N LYS A 34 -1.23 -6.32 25.49
CA LYS A 34 -0.54 -6.77 24.25
C LYS A 34 -0.87 -5.93 23.03
N LEU A 35 -1.79 -4.97 23.12
CA LEU A 35 -2.16 -4.11 21.99
C LEU A 35 -1.11 -3.01 21.80
N VAL A 36 -0.50 -2.98 20.63
CA VAL A 36 0.63 -2.07 20.32
C VAL A 36 0.24 -0.85 19.49
N GLY A 37 -0.92 -0.87 18.82
CA GLY A 37 -1.34 0.22 17.95
C GLY A 37 -2.50 -0.07 17.02
N GLY A 38 -2.78 0.89 16.13
CA GLY A 38 -3.86 0.81 15.14
C GLY A 38 -3.82 1.94 14.11
N SER A 39 -4.83 2.01 13.25
CA SER A 39 -4.98 3.09 12.26
C SER A 39 -5.73 4.29 12.85
N PRO A 40 -5.32 5.54 12.57
CA PRO A 40 -5.99 6.77 12.99
C PRO A 40 -7.31 7.04 12.25
N ASN A 41 -7.71 6.18 11.31
CA ASN A 41 -9.04 6.25 10.72
C ASN A 41 -10.09 6.02 11.83
N LEU A 42 -11.18 6.81 11.84
CA LEU A 42 -12.22 6.82 12.88
C LEU A 42 -11.83 7.61 14.15
N THR A 43 -11.08 8.72 13.97
CA THR A 43 -10.63 9.62 15.04
C THR A 43 -11.72 10.59 15.52
N GLY A 44 -12.42 10.23 16.61
CA GLY A 44 -13.06 11.19 17.49
C GLY A 44 -12.08 11.64 18.58
N LYS A 45 -11.65 12.91 18.59
CA LYS A 45 -10.59 13.41 19.51
C LYS A 45 -10.92 13.26 21.01
N ASN A 46 -12.20 13.26 21.38
CA ASN A 46 -12.62 13.28 22.80
C ASN A 46 -13.43 12.05 23.25
N VAL A 47 -14.05 11.29 22.34
CA VAL A 47 -14.92 10.13 22.63
C VAL A 47 -14.85 9.04 21.54
N GLY A 48 -13.80 9.06 20.70
CA GLY A 48 -13.65 8.11 19.59
C GLY A 48 -13.02 6.78 20.00
N LEU A 49 -13.14 5.77 19.14
CA LEU A 49 -12.60 4.41 19.30
C LEU A 49 -11.18 4.40 19.89
N LEU A 50 -10.27 5.18 19.32
CA LEU A 50 -8.85 5.17 19.69
C LEU A 50 -8.60 5.65 21.11
N LYS A 51 -9.38 6.64 21.57
CA LYS A 51 -9.30 7.14 22.94
C LYS A 51 -9.73 6.07 23.93
N ARG A 52 -10.82 5.36 23.64
CA ARG A 52 -11.32 4.24 24.46
C ARG A 52 -10.32 3.09 24.54
N ILE A 53 -9.74 2.71 23.40
CA ILE A 53 -8.67 1.72 23.35
C ILE A 53 -7.48 2.16 24.21
N GLN A 54 -7.02 3.41 24.06
CA GLN A 54 -5.87 3.92 24.80
C GLN A 54 -6.14 3.97 26.33
N ASP A 55 -7.35 4.34 26.73
CA ASP A 55 -7.74 4.38 28.15
C ASP A 55 -7.79 2.96 28.71
N LYS A 56 -8.37 2.00 27.98
CA LYS A 56 -8.44 0.60 28.40
C LYS A 56 -7.05 -0.04 28.55
N VAL A 57 -6.14 0.24 27.63
CA VAL A 57 -4.75 -0.23 27.72
C VAL A 57 -4.04 0.37 28.94
N LYS A 58 -4.30 1.65 29.26
CA LYS A 58 -3.70 2.32 30.43
C LYS A 58 -4.28 1.84 31.76
N GLU A 59 -5.53 1.38 31.80
CA GLU A 59 -6.11 0.72 32.97
C GLU A 59 -5.34 -0.56 33.34
N GLU A 60 -4.96 -1.36 32.35
CA GLU A 60 -4.19 -2.60 32.57
C GLU A 60 -2.69 -2.35 32.75
N ASN A 61 -2.13 -1.38 32.02
CA ASN A 61 -0.72 -1.04 32.06
C ASN A 61 -0.50 0.48 31.89
N PRO A 62 -0.37 1.23 33.00
CA PRO A 62 -0.24 2.69 32.97
C PRO A 62 0.95 3.23 32.16
N HIS A 63 1.97 2.41 31.95
CA HIS A 63 3.21 2.79 31.24
C HIS A 63 3.19 2.45 29.74
N GLN A 64 2.08 1.92 29.22
CA GLN A 64 1.96 1.50 27.84
C GLN A 64 1.31 2.57 26.96
N ASP A 65 2.02 2.94 25.91
CA ASP A 65 1.52 3.82 24.85
C ASP A 65 1.08 3.01 23.64
N VAL A 66 -0.11 3.33 23.13
CA VAL A 66 -0.65 2.75 21.90
C VAL A 66 -0.32 3.69 20.75
N ILE A 67 0.27 3.16 19.69
CA ILE A 67 0.71 3.96 18.55
C ILE A 67 -0.35 3.94 17.45
N PHE A 68 -0.75 5.10 16.98
CA PHE A 68 -1.67 5.23 15.85
C PHE A 68 -0.95 5.81 14.64
N LEU A 69 -0.82 5.00 13.58
CA LEU A 69 -0.15 5.35 12.33
C LEU A 69 -1.09 5.10 11.16
N HIS A 70 -1.09 6.01 10.19
CA HIS A 70 -1.86 5.76 8.97
C HIS A 70 -1.32 4.52 8.23
N CYS A 71 -2.20 3.84 7.50
CA CYS A 71 -1.80 2.75 6.62
C CYS A 71 -0.76 3.28 5.61
N ILE A 72 0.42 2.68 5.61
CA ILE A 72 1.56 3.14 4.82
C ILE A 72 1.31 3.06 3.31
N ILE A 73 0.58 2.03 2.88
CA ILE A 73 0.21 1.80 1.48
C ILE A 73 -0.84 2.81 1.04
N HIS A 74 -1.82 3.09 1.91
CA HIS A 74 -2.80 4.13 1.65
C HIS A 74 -2.17 5.52 1.55
N GLN A 75 -1.24 5.86 2.45
CA GLN A 75 -0.51 7.14 2.38
C GLN A 75 0.33 7.26 1.10
N GLU A 76 1.00 6.17 0.69
CA GLU A 76 1.75 6.10 -0.57
C GLU A 76 0.84 6.34 -1.79
N SER A 77 -0.27 5.60 -1.90
CA SER A 77 -1.24 5.75 -2.99
C SER A 77 -1.78 7.19 -3.09
N LEU A 78 -2.07 7.83 -1.96
CA LEU A 78 -2.58 9.21 -1.96
C LEU A 78 -1.55 10.25 -2.42
N CYS A 79 -0.25 9.93 -2.43
CA CYS A 79 0.78 10.83 -2.95
C CYS A 79 0.66 11.04 -4.47
N LYS A 80 0.02 10.12 -5.22
CA LYS A 80 -0.19 10.27 -6.68
C LYS A 80 -1.06 11.47 -7.05
N SER A 81 -1.93 11.91 -6.12
CA SER A 81 -2.91 12.99 -6.36
C SER A 81 -2.29 14.33 -6.75
N VAL A 82 -1.03 14.59 -6.35
CA VAL A 82 -0.35 15.86 -6.67
C VAL A 82 0.13 15.93 -8.12
N LEU A 83 0.13 14.81 -8.85
CA LEU A 83 0.53 14.75 -10.26
C LEU A 83 -0.54 15.29 -11.22
N GLN A 84 -1.79 15.46 -10.77
CA GLN A 84 -2.90 16.01 -11.55
C GLN A 84 -3.06 15.35 -12.95
N LEU A 85 -3.16 14.02 -12.95
CA LEU A 85 -3.12 13.20 -14.17
C LEU A 85 -4.40 13.23 -15.01
N ASN A 86 -5.43 14.00 -14.64
CA ASN A 86 -6.74 14.00 -15.30
C ASN A 86 -6.64 14.22 -16.81
N HIS A 87 -5.81 15.18 -17.25
CA HIS A 87 -5.58 15.47 -18.67
C HIS A 87 -4.96 14.30 -19.48
N LEU A 88 -4.38 13.30 -18.82
CA LEU A 88 -3.84 12.09 -19.44
C LEU A 88 -4.82 10.92 -19.31
N VAL A 89 -5.49 10.82 -18.16
CA VAL A 89 -6.39 9.73 -17.83
C VAL A 89 -7.72 9.86 -18.54
N ASP A 90 -8.27 11.07 -18.63
CA ASP A 90 -9.60 11.31 -19.20
C ASP A 90 -9.67 10.93 -20.69
N PRO A 91 -8.70 11.31 -21.56
CA PRO A 91 -8.71 10.87 -22.96
C PRO A 91 -8.54 9.35 -23.08
N ILE A 92 -7.60 8.79 -22.30
CA ILE A 92 -7.36 7.35 -22.29
C ILE A 92 -8.65 6.61 -21.93
N ILE A 93 -9.26 6.88 -20.76
CA ILE A 93 -10.47 6.20 -20.27
C ILE A 93 -11.69 6.50 -21.15
N THR A 94 -11.93 7.76 -21.48
CA THR A 94 -13.17 8.18 -22.14
C THR A 94 -13.17 7.81 -23.61
N GLU A 95 -12.08 8.07 -24.33
CA GLU A 95 -12.07 7.97 -25.78
C GLU A 95 -11.49 6.63 -26.26
N LEU A 96 -10.39 6.14 -25.66
CA LEU A 96 -9.83 4.85 -26.06
C LEU A 96 -10.58 3.65 -25.46
N TYR A 97 -11.05 3.73 -24.20
CA TYR A 97 -11.76 2.59 -23.59
C TYR A 97 -13.26 2.61 -23.89
N ALA A 98 -13.98 3.72 -23.73
CA ALA A 98 -15.45 3.69 -23.84
C ALA A 98 -15.97 3.55 -25.27
N ASP A 99 -15.34 4.21 -26.25
CA ASP A 99 -15.81 4.20 -27.65
C ASP A 99 -15.36 2.97 -28.45
N PHE A 100 -14.28 2.29 -28.03
CA PHE A 100 -13.78 1.07 -28.70
C PHE A 100 -14.24 -0.24 -28.03
N TYR A 101 -14.77 -0.17 -26.80
CA TYR A 101 -15.42 -1.30 -26.10
C TYR A 101 -16.53 -2.00 -26.91
N PRO A 102 -17.37 -1.31 -27.72
CA PRO A 102 -18.45 -1.95 -28.46
C PRO A 102 -17.99 -2.67 -29.74
N HIS A 103 -16.81 -2.36 -30.29
CA HIS A 103 -16.37 -2.78 -31.62
C HIS A 103 -15.09 -3.62 -31.53
N ARG A 104 -15.23 -4.92 -31.20
CA ARG A 104 -14.11 -5.84 -30.89
C ARG A 104 -13.19 -6.16 -32.07
N PRO A 105 -11.86 -5.97 -31.92
CA PRO A 105 -10.86 -6.96 -32.30
C PRO A 105 -10.35 -7.69 -31.05
N ILE A 106 -10.03 -8.98 -31.19
CA ILE A 106 -9.54 -9.86 -30.11
C ILE A 106 -8.29 -9.30 -29.39
N SER A 107 -7.52 -8.42 -30.03
CA SER A 107 -6.36 -7.71 -29.49
C SER A 107 -6.68 -6.73 -28.35
N PHE A 108 -7.91 -6.23 -28.28
CA PHE A 108 -8.35 -5.23 -27.30
C PHE A 108 -9.04 -5.84 -26.05
N HIS A 109 -9.14 -7.17 -25.96
CA HIS A 109 -9.60 -7.85 -24.75
C HIS A 109 -8.67 -7.65 -23.52
N CYS A 110 -7.47 -7.09 -23.71
CA CYS A 110 -6.53 -6.78 -22.63
C CYS A 110 -6.88 -5.51 -21.82
N PHE A 111 -7.97 -4.83 -22.15
CA PHE A 111 -8.32 -3.49 -21.66
C PHE A 111 -9.52 -3.46 -20.68
N LEU A 112 -10.05 -4.62 -20.32
CA LEU A 112 -11.30 -4.81 -19.58
C LEU A 112 -11.43 -4.21 -18.15
N PRO A 113 -10.38 -4.02 -17.31
CA PRO A 113 -10.63 -3.62 -15.92
C PRO A 113 -10.79 -2.12 -15.60
N VAL A 114 -10.35 -1.16 -16.43
CA VAL A 114 -10.31 0.28 -16.01
C VAL A 114 -11.69 0.91 -15.88
N ALA A 115 -12.62 0.54 -16.76
CA ALA A 115 -13.84 1.32 -16.95
C ALA A 115 -14.90 1.14 -15.85
N GLU A 116 -14.77 0.13 -14.98
CA GLU A 116 -15.76 -0.12 -13.91
C GLU A 116 -15.40 0.51 -12.55
N GLU A 117 -14.21 1.09 -12.37
CA GLU A 117 -13.77 1.59 -11.06
C GLU A 117 -13.11 2.98 -11.15
N THR A 118 -13.90 4.04 -11.01
CA THR A 118 -13.43 5.43 -10.82
C THR A 118 -12.75 5.67 -9.46
N ASP A 119 -12.11 4.65 -8.89
CA ASP A 119 -11.19 4.72 -7.75
C ASP A 119 -9.96 3.83 -8.01
N ALA A 120 -9.58 3.67 -9.29
CA ALA A 120 -8.55 2.74 -9.74
C ALA A 120 -7.27 2.85 -8.91
N ASP A 121 -6.84 1.71 -8.39
CA ASP A 121 -5.63 1.61 -7.60
C ASP A 121 -4.41 2.00 -8.45
N HIS A 122 -3.31 2.38 -7.78
CA HIS A 122 -2.06 2.75 -8.43
C HIS A 122 -1.58 1.70 -9.46
N GLN A 123 -1.82 0.42 -9.16
CA GLN A 123 -1.47 -0.71 -10.02
C GLN A 123 -2.27 -0.74 -11.32
N ASP A 124 -3.58 -0.47 -11.26
CA ASP A 124 -4.43 -0.47 -12.45
C ASP A 124 -4.06 0.69 -13.37
N LEU A 125 -3.95 1.91 -12.82
CA LEU A 125 -3.55 3.07 -13.60
C LEU A 125 -2.19 2.86 -14.29
N LEU A 126 -1.21 2.28 -13.60
CA LEU A 126 0.10 1.97 -14.18
C LEU A 126 -0.01 0.91 -15.28
N TYR A 127 -0.68 -0.21 -15.03
CA TYR A 127 -0.79 -1.31 -15.98
C TYR A 127 -1.36 -0.82 -17.31
N HIS A 128 -2.43 -0.03 -17.22
CA HIS A 128 -3.14 0.51 -18.38
C HIS A 128 -2.34 1.60 -19.09
N SER A 129 -1.77 2.55 -18.35
CA SER A 129 -0.92 3.60 -18.91
C SER A 129 0.28 3.01 -19.66
N ARG A 130 0.94 2.00 -19.08
CA ARG A 130 2.09 1.34 -19.72
C ARG A 130 1.67 0.59 -20.97
N ARG A 131 0.55 -0.13 -20.95
CA ARG A 131 0.07 -0.89 -22.11
C ARG A 131 -0.33 0.04 -23.26
N VAL A 132 -0.99 1.15 -22.98
CA VAL A 132 -1.32 2.18 -23.97
C VAL A 132 -0.05 2.79 -24.55
N TRP A 133 0.95 3.09 -23.70
CA TRP A 133 2.24 3.60 -24.17
C TRP A 133 2.97 2.64 -25.12
N GLU A 134 3.01 1.36 -24.77
CA GLU A 134 3.65 0.30 -25.55
C GLU A 134 2.97 0.07 -26.91
N LEU A 135 1.64 0.24 -26.98
CA LEU A 135 0.83 0.01 -28.17
C LEU A 135 0.44 1.28 -28.94
N LYS A 136 0.97 2.44 -28.58
CA LYS A 136 0.47 3.73 -29.11
C LYS A 136 0.54 3.85 -30.63
N GLU A 137 1.54 3.24 -31.27
CA GLU A 137 1.71 3.28 -32.73
C GLU A 137 0.67 2.37 -33.43
N GLU A 138 0.41 1.19 -32.85
CA GLU A 138 -0.63 0.28 -33.31
C GLU A 138 -2.03 0.87 -33.10
N ILE A 139 -2.24 1.55 -31.97
CA ILE A 139 -3.47 2.28 -31.66
C ILE A 139 -3.67 3.39 -32.69
N LEU A 140 -2.66 4.24 -32.94
CA LEU A 140 -2.70 5.27 -33.97
C LEU A 140 -3.02 4.70 -35.36
N SER A 141 -2.33 3.65 -35.78
CA SER A 141 -2.55 3.00 -37.07
C SER A 141 -3.97 2.44 -37.19
N PHE A 142 -4.50 1.88 -36.11
CA PHE A 142 -5.87 1.39 -36.05
C PHE A 142 -6.89 2.53 -36.14
N LEU A 143 -6.66 3.64 -35.43
CA LEU A 143 -7.51 4.84 -35.49
C LEU A 143 -7.56 5.43 -36.90
N GLU A 144 -6.42 5.47 -37.59
CA GLU A 144 -6.33 5.91 -38.99
C GLU A 144 -7.15 5.00 -39.92
N LEU A 145 -7.03 3.68 -39.76
CA LEU A 145 -7.82 2.71 -40.55
C LEU A 145 -9.33 2.85 -40.33
N MET A 146 -9.74 3.22 -39.12
CA MET A 146 -11.14 3.42 -38.75
C MET A 146 -11.68 4.81 -39.13
N GLY A 147 -10.83 5.72 -39.63
CA GLY A 147 -11.21 7.11 -39.89
C GLY A 147 -11.53 7.91 -38.62
N LYS A 148 -10.99 7.49 -37.47
CA LYS A 148 -11.20 8.06 -36.13
C LYS A 148 -9.95 8.72 -35.56
N SER A 149 -8.94 9.01 -36.40
CA SER A 149 -7.69 9.63 -35.95
C SER A 149 -7.89 10.99 -35.29
N ASP A 150 -8.93 11.72 -35.70
CA ASP A 150 -9.22 13.07 -35.23
C ASP A 150 -10.02 13.07 -33.91
N GLU A 151 -10.55 11.91 -33.51
CA GLU A 151 -11.18 11.70 -32.21
C GLU A 151 -10.15 11.50 -31.09
N PHE A 152 -8.87 11.33 -31.40
CA PHE A 152 -7.80 11.17 -30.40
C PHE A 152 -6.51 11.93 -30.77
N PRO A 153 -6.57 13.27 -30.81
CA PRO A 153 -5.44 14.10 -31.24
C PRO A 153 -4.20 13.99 -30.33
N GLU A 154 -4.38 13.59 -29.06
CA GLU A 154 -3.34 13.49 -28.03
C GLU A 154 -2.16 12.61 -28.43
N LEU A 155 -2.39 11.52 -29.19
CA LEU A 155 -1.29 10.64 -29.65
C LEU A 155 -0.41 11.28 -30.73
N ARG A 156 -0.80 12.43 -31.28
CA ARG A 156 0.00 13.22 -32.21
C ARG A 156 0.61 14.47 -31.55
N ASP A 157 0.22 14.76 -30.31
CA ASP A 157 0.72 15.91 -29.55
C ASP A 157 2.03 15.53 -28.84
N GLU A 158 3.14 16.17 -29.23
CA GLU A 158 4.46 15.91 -28.65
C GLU A 158 4.55 16.28 -27.17
N ASP A 159 3.84 17.33 -26.73
CA ASP A 159 3.82 17.76 -25.33
C ASP A 159 3.02 16.77 -24.48
N TRP A 160 1.88 16.31 -24.99
CA TRP A 160 1.08 15.26 -24.33
C TRP A 160 1.85 13.96 -24.24
N LEU A 161 2.54 13.53 -25.31
CA LEU A 161 3.38 12.33 -25.30
C LEU A 161 4.54 12.44 -24.30
N CYS A 162 5.12 13.63 -24.12
CA CYS A 162 6.11 13.85 -23.06
C CYS A 162 5.50 13.70 -21.66
N ASP A 163 4.32 14.28 -21.42
CA ASP A 163 3.61 14.20 -20.15
C ASP A 163 3.18 12.75 -19.82
N PHE A 164 2.74 12.03 -20.83
CA PHE A 164 2.35 10.63 -20.71
C PHE A 164 3.57 9.74 -20.44
N ALA A 165 4.68 9.96 -21.15
CA ALA A 165 5.95 9.26 -20.91
C ALA A 165 6.47 9.46 -19.48
N PHE A 166 6.47 10.70 -18.99
CA PHE A 166 6.83 11.03 -17.62
C PHE A 166 5.94 10.29 -16.62
N THR A 167 4.63 10.24 -16.89
CA THR A 167 3.64 9.58 -16.03
C THR A 167 3.86 8.08 -15.95
N VAL A 168 4.11 7.41 -17.08
CA VAL A 168 4.43 5.98 -17.11
C VAL A 168 5.67 5.66 -16.27
N ASP A 169 6.73 6.46 -16.41
CA ASP A 169 7.97 6.28 -15.65
C ASP A 169 7.77 6.52 -14.15
N ILE A 170 7.08 7.60 -13.75
CA ILE A 170 6.92 7.92 -12.33
C ILE A 170 5.96 6.97 -11.61
N LEU A 171 4.90 6.54 -12.30
CA LEU A 171 4.01 5.51 -11.77
C LEU A 171 4.74 4.18 -11.61
N SER A 172 5.69 3.85 -12.50
CA SER A 172 6.54 2.67 -12.36
C SER A 172 7.39 2.74 -11.08
N HIS A 173 8.02 3.89 -10.81
CA HIS A 173 8.78 4.11 -9.56
C HIS A 173 7.91 4.00 -8.30
N MET A 174 6.70 4.57 -8.34
CA MET A 174 5.74 4.43 -7.24
C MET A 174 5.33 2.96 -7.05
N ASN A 175 5.12 2.21 -8.12
CA ASN A 175 4.78 0.79 -8.02
C ASN A 175 5.93 -0.04 -7.45
N GLU A 176 7.18 0.27 -7.81
CA GLU A 176 8.35 -0.36 -7.17
C GLU A 176 8.37 -0.14 -5.65
N LEU A 177 8.02 1.07 -5.20
CA LEU A 177 7.88 1.36 -3.78
C LEU A 177 6.72 0.55 -3.19
N ASN A 178 5.55 0.57 -3.83
CA ASN A 178 4.35 -0.13 -3.39
C ASN A 178 4.59 -1.63 -3.21
N VAL A 179 5.20 -2.31 -4.19
CA VAL A 179 5.59 -3.73 -4.12
C VAL A 179 6.53 -4.00 -2.95
N LYS A 180 7.48 -3.10 -2.68
CA LYS A 180 8.34 -3.21 -1.50
C LYS A 180 7.51 -3.06 -0.23
N LEU A 181 6.67 -2.03 -0.12
CA LEU A 181 5.82 -1.80 1.06
C LEU A 181 4.82 -2.94 1.33
N GLN A 182 4.37 -3.63 0.29
CA GLN A 182 3.51 -4.82 0.36
C GLN A 182 4.29 -6.12 0.62
N GLY A 183 5.60 -6.07 0.82
CA GLY A 183 6.38 -7.27 1.09
C GLY A 183 6.01 -7.91 2.44
N LYS A 184 5.85 -9.24 2.44
CA LYS A 184 5.64 -10.02 3.67
C LYS A 184 6.87 -9.93 4.58
N ASP A 185 6.62 -9.79 5.89
CA ASP A 185 7.66 -9.79 6.94
C ASP A 185 8.72 -8.67 6.79
N GLN A 186 8.34 -7.52 6.24
CA GLN A 186 9.21 -6.35 6.19
C GLN A 186 9.16 -5.51 7.47
N PHE A 187 10.34 -5.11 7.96
CA PHE A 187 10.54 -4.23 9.13
C PHE A 187 11.12 -2.87 8.72
N VAL A 188 11.33 -2.70 7.42
CA VAL A 188 12.22 -1.70 6.82
C VAL A 188 11.41 -0.67 6.02
N HIS A 189 10.09 -0.64 6.22
CA HIS A 189 9.18 0.20 5.44
C HIS A 189 9.58 1.68 5.47
N ASP A 190 9.98 2.19 6.64
CA ASP A 190 10.46 3.55 6.78
C ASP A 190 11.73 3.82 5.96
N MET A 191 12.66 2.86 5.87
CA MET A 191 13.83 3.02 5.01
C MET A 191 13.45 3.07 3.52
N TYR A 192 12.46 2.29 3.08
CA TYR A 192 11.99 2.36 1.68
C TYR A 192 11.36 3.71 1.36
N VAL A 193 10.53 4.25 2.26
CA VAL A 193 9.92 5.56 2.10
C VAL A 193 11.00 6.65 2.12
N ARG A 194 11.95 6.63 3.06
CA ARG A 194 13.08 7.58 3.09
C ARG A 194 13.93 7.51 1.82
N ALA A 195 14.26 6.31 1.37
CA ALA A 195 15.00 6.12 0.13
C ALA A 195 14.22 6.67 -1.06
N PHE A 196 12.89 6.51 -1.08
CA PHE A 196 12.06 7.07 -2.13
C PHE A 196 11.99 8.60 -2.10
N LYS A 197 11.85 9.23 -0.92
CA LYS A 197 11.98 10.69 -0.76
C LYS A 197 13.31 11.18 -1.35
N SER A 198 14.42 10.54 -0.99
CA SER A 198 15.75 10.86 -1.53
C SER A 198 15.84 10.64 -3.05
N LYS A 199 15.21 9.59 -3.57
CA LYS A 199 15.11 9.35 -5.03
C LYS A 199 14.37 10.49 -5.72
N LEU A 200 13.23 10.95 -5.21
CA LEU A 200 12.48 12.06 -5.81
C LEU A 200 13.31 13.35 -5.89
N ALA A 201 14.05 13.66 -4.82
CA ALA A 201 14.97 14.80 -4.81
C ALA A 201 16.12 14.62 -5.82
N LEU A 202 16.69 13.41 -5.92
CA LEU A 202 17.71 13.07 -6.91
C LEU A 202 17.19 13.20 -8.34
N PHE A 203 15.98 12.68 -8.60
CA PHE A 203 15.31 12.72 -9.90
C PHE A 203 15.10 14.17 -10.34
N SER A 204 14.58 15.04 -9.47
CA SER A 204 14.40 16.46 -9.79
C SER A 204 15.73 17.12 -10.17
N ARG A 205 16.79 16.88 -9.39
CA ARG A 205 18.14 17.43 -9.66
C ARG A 205 18.78 16.92 -10.94
N GLN A 206 18.61 15.64 -11.28
CA GLN A 206 19.15 15.09 -12.52
C GLN A 206 18.37 15.59 -13.73
N MET A 207 17.04 15.66 -13.61
CA MET A 207 16.16 16.16 -14.65
C MET A 207 16.44 17.64 -14.95
N SER A 208 16.70 18.47 -13.94
CA SER A 208 17.10 19.87 -14.15
C SER A 208 18.42 20.00 -14.93
N ASN A 209 19.30 19.01 -14.80
CA ASN A 209 20.56 18.90 -15.54
C ASN A 209 20.39 18.18 -16.90
N LYS A 210 19.14 18.02 -17.38
CA LYS A 210 18.80 17.31 -18.62
C LYS A 210 19.27 15.85 -18.65
N SER A 211 19.34 15.22 -17.48
CA SER A 211 19.65 13.81 -17.33
C SER A 211 18.37 13.03 -17.02
N PHE A 212 17.97 12.16 -17.95
CA PHE A 212 16.72 11.37 -17.87
C PHE A 212 16.99 9.89 -17.58
N THR A 213 18.11 9.56 -16.92
CA THR A 213 18.56 8.17 -16.69
C THR A 213 17.55 7.29 -15.96
N HIS A 214 16.68 7.89 -15.15
CA HIS A 214 15.63 7.19 -14.41
C HIS A 214 14.25 7.30 -15.06
N PHE A 215 14.15 7.97 -16.20
CA PHE A 215 12.92 8.18 -16.95
C PHE A 215 13.15 7.74 -18.41
N PRO A 216 13.33 6.43 -18.66
CA PRO A 216 13.67 5.91 -19.98
C PRO A 216 12.59 6.21 -21.02
N THR A 217 11.32 6.16 -20.64
CA THR A 217 10.19 6.43 -21.53
C THR A 217 10.19 7.89 -21.95
N LEU A 218 10.39 8.79 -20.98
CA LEU A 218 10.52 10.22 -21.25
C LEU A 218 11.78 10.54 -22.06
N ALA A 219 12.90 9.86 -21.80
CA ALA A 219 14.15 10.08 -22.52
C ALA A 219 14.00 9.85 -24.04
N MET A 220 13.14 8.90 -24.44
CA MET A 220 12.83 8.63 -25.85
C MET A 220 12.12 9.80 -26.53
N GLN A 221 11.36 10.60 -25.79
CA GLN A 221 10.63 11.77 -26.31
C GLN A 221 11.50 13.03 -26.46
N LYS A 222 12.77 12.99 -26.00
CA LYS A 222 13.69 14.13 -26.05
C LYS A 222 13.05 15.44 -25.52
N PRO A 223 12.56 15.46 -24.27
CA PRO A 223 11.81 16.60 -23.74
C PRO A 223 12.69 17.85 -23.70
N THR A 224 12.30 18.88 -24.46
CA THR A 224 13.07 20.13 -24.56
C THR A 224 12.45 21.26 -23.75
N GLN A 225 11.12 21.31 -23.63
CA GLN A 225 10.40 22.46 -23.06
C GLN A 225 9.82 22.18 -21.65
N ASN A 226 9.38 20.95 -21.38
CA ASN A 226 8.61 20.61 -20.18
C ASN A 226 9.45 20.18 -18.95
N VAL A 227 10.78 20.25 -19.03
CA VAL A 227 11.69 19.81 -17.95
C VAL A 227 11.38 20.48 -16.61
N LYS A 228 11.06 21.80 -16.62
CA LYS A 228 10.71 22.54 -15.40
C LYS A 228 9.42 22.03 -14.76
N LYS A 229 8.41 21.69 -15.59
CA LYS A 229 7.13 21.13 -15.14
C LYS A 229 7.37 19.80 -14.42
N TYR A 230 8.16 18.91 -15.01
CA TYR A 230 8.46 17.60 -14.41
C TYR A 230 9.29 17.71 -13.12
N CYS A 231 10.29 18.60 -13.06
CA CYS A 231 11.03 18.87 -11.83
C CYS A 231 10.09 19.34 -10.72
N LYS A 232 9.15 20.24 -11.06
CA LYS A 232 8.14 20.73 -10.13
C LYS A 232 7.23 19.60 -9.62
N SER A 233 6.75 18.72 -10.49
CA SER A 233 5.95 17.55 -10.10
C SER A 233 6.71 16.62 -9.14
N LEU A 234 8.01 16.39 -9.38
CA LEU A 234 8.85 15.57 -8.50
C LEU A 234 9.07 16.20 -7.12
N GLU A 235 9.28 17.52 -7.07
CA GLU A 235 9.37 18.27 -5.82
C GLU A 235 8.04 18.28 -5.05
N ASP A 236 6.93 18.39 -5.76
CA ASP A 236 5.59 18.41 -5.18
C ASP A 236 5.24 17.05 -4.56
N MET A 237 5.56 15.96 -5.26
CA MET A 237 5.50 14.61 -4.68
C MET A 237 6.43 14.46 -3.48
N HIS A 238 7.68 14.93 -3.55
CA HIS A 238 8.60 14.86 -2.42
C HIS A 238 7.99 15.54 -1.18
N ARG A 239 7.43 16.74 -1.35
CA ARG A 239 6.75 17.46 -0.25
C ARG A 239 5.54 16.71 0.27
N GLU A 240 4.76 16.07 -0.61
CA GLU A 240 3.60 15.28 -0.21
C GLU A 240 4.00 14.04 0.58
N PHE A 241 5.04 13.32 0.16
CA PHE A 241 5.63 12.22 0.93
C PHE A 241 6.17 12.69 2.29
N CYS A 242 6.79 13.86 2.36
CA CYS A 242 7.21 14.42 3.64
C CYS A 242 6.00 14.69 4.54
N ARG A 243 4.97 15.35 4.02
CA ARG A 243 3.76 15.74 4.77
C ARG A 243 2.96 14.54 5.28
N ARG A 244 2.72 13.56 4.41
CA ARG A 244 1.87 12.37 4.65
C ARG A 244 2.47 11.39 5.64
N PHE A 245 3.80 11.29 5.68
CA PHE A 245 4.52 10.33 6.52
C PHE A 245 5.12 10.96 7.79
N THR A 246 4.67 12.14 8.21
CA THR A 246 5.13 12.82 9.44
C THR A 246 4.80 12.04 10.71
N ASP A 247 3.73 11.24 10.73
CA ASP A 247 3.36 10.44 11.89
C ASP A 247 4.36 9.31 12.19
N PHE A 248 5.07 8.81 11.17
CA PHE A 248 6.16 7.85 11.32
C PHE A 248 7.39 8.44 12.03
N GLU A 249 7.57 9.76 12.04
CA GLU A 249 8.66 10.42 12.79
C GLU A 249 8.52 10.17 14.30
N LYS A 250 7.29 9.97 14.79
CA LYS A 250 7.01 9.66 16.20
C LYS A 250 7.64 8.35 16.67
N ILE A 251 7.97 7.45 15.74
CA ILE A 251 8.57 6.15 16.02
C ILE A 251 9.98 6.02 15.42
N ASP A 252 10.57 7.09 14.87
CA ASP A 252 11.88 7.07 14.20
C ASP A 252 12.97 6.48 15.10
N ASN A 253 13.08 6.94 16.34
CA ASN A 253 14.05 6.42 17.30
C ASN A 253 13.88 4.91 17.57
N SER A 254 12.63 4.43 17.55
CA SER A 254 12.35 2.99 17.69
C SER A 254 12.75 2.22 16.42
N LEU A 255 12.50 2.79 15.24
CA LEU A 255 12.85 2.19 13.95
C LEU A 255 14.38 2.08 13.76
N GLN A 256 15.12 3.12 14.12
CA GLN A 256 16.59 3.12 14.07
C GLN A 256 17.19 2.05 14.98
N LEU A 257 16.64 1.89 16.19
CA LEU A 257 17.09 0.86 17.12
C LEU A 257 16.86 -0.55 16.54
N VAL A 258 15.69 -0.77 15.95
CA VAL A 258 15.34 -2.07 15.37
C VAL A 258 16.19 -2.42 14.16
N SER A 259 16.57 -1.41 13.38
CA SER A 259 17.34 -1.60 12.15
C SER A 259 18.79 -2.00 12.45
N CYS A 260 19.34 -1.61 13.59
CA CYS A 260 20.72 -1.93 14.00
C CYS A 260 20.83 -2.14 15.53
N PRO A 261 20.28 -3.24 16.08
CA PRO A 261 20.36 -3.53 17.52
C PRO A 261 21.82 -3.73 18.00
N LEU A 262 22.68 -4.23 17.11
CA LEU A 262 24.09 -4.52 17.37
C LEU A 262 24.98 -3.26 17.52
N LEU A 263 24.51 -2.08 17.08
CA LEU A 263 25.26 -0.83 17.23
C LEU A 263 25.17 -0.24 18.64
N GLN A 264 24.22 -0.69 19.47
CA GLN A 264 23.99 -0.10 20.80
C GLN A 264 24.49 -0.94 21.97
N ASP A 265 24.59 -2.27 21.84
CA ASP A 265 25.10 -3.10 22.94
C ASP A 265 25.91 -4.31 22.43
N PRO A 266 27.21 -4.39 22.75
CA PRO A 266 28.05 -5.53 22.36
C PRO A 266 27.66 -6.87 23.02
N GLU A 267 26.88 -6.87 24.10
CA GLU A 267 26.33 -8.09 24.72
C GLU A 267 25.26 -8.74 23.81
N ILE A 268 24.49 -7.96 23.03
CA ILE A 268 23.51 -8.46 22.05
C ILE A 268 24.20 -9.26 20.93
N SER A 269 25.44 -8.88 20.59
CA SER A 269 26.23 -9.60 19.58
C SER A 269 26.66 -11.00 20.02
N LYS A 270 26.67 -11.30 21.33
CA LYS A 270 27.05 -12.61 21.86
C LYS A 270 25.92 -13.62 21.81
N GLU A 271 24.66 -13.17 21.89
CA GLU A 271 23.51 -14.08 21.96
C GLU A 271 23.12 -14.69 20.61
N ASN A 272 23.37 -14.06 19.45
CA ASN A 272 23.01 -14.65 18.15
C ASN A 272 23.87 -14.12 16.98
N SER A 273 25.02 -14.75 16.74
CA SER A 273 25.85 -14.56 15.54
C SER A 273 25.41 -15.41 14.33
N LYS A 274 24.14 -15.82 14.28
CA LYS A 274 23.56 -16.56 13.16
C LYS A 274 22.63 -15.66 12.35
N SER A 275 22.71 -15.80 11.02
CA SER A 275 21.86 -15.15 10.01
C SER A 275 20.38 -15.49 10.18
N LEU A 276 19.77 -15.00 11.26
CA LEU A 276 18.33 -15.12 11.52
C LEU A 276 17.61 -14.00 10.78
N LYS A 277 16.40 -14.30 10.28
CA LYS A 277 15.49 -13.24 9.86
C LYS A 277 15.22 -12.35 11.07
N LEU A 278 15.04 -11.05 10.82
CA LEU A 278 14.92 -10.06 11.88
C LEU A 278 13.81 -10.39 12.90
N ASN A 279 12.70 -11.00 12.46
CA ASN A 279 11.59 -11.45 13.30
C ASN A 279 12.03 -12.54 14.28
N ASP A 280 12.78 -13.51 13.79
CA ASP A 280 13.22 -14.67 14.58
C ASP A 280 14.28 -14.22 15.59
N PHE A 281 15.13 -13.27 15.18
CA PHE A 281 16.04 -12.59 16.09
C PHE A 281 15.27 -11.94 17.24
N TYR A 282 14.34 -11.01 16.96
CA TYR A 282 13.59 -10.33 18.02
C TYR A 282 12.70 -11.25 18.87
N ALA A 283 12.17 -12.32 18.29
CA ALA A 283 11.42 -13.34 19.03
C ALA A 283 12.31 -14.13 20.01
N SER A 284 13.59 -14.33 19.67
CA SER A 284 14.56 -15.06 20.50
C SER A 284 15.14 -14.25 21.66
N ILE A 285 15.01 -12.92 21.64
CA ILE A 285 15.58 -12.05 22.68
C ILE A 285 14.89 -12.30 24.02
N ASN A 286 15.69 -12.51 25.07
CA ASN A 286 15.20 -12.72 26.42
C ASN A 286 14.53 -11.44 26.98
N GLU A 287 13.24 -11.54 27.31
CA GLU A 287 12.44 -10.42 27.82
C GLU A 287 12.93 -9.88 29.16
N ALA A 288 13.47 -10.74 30.02
CA ALA A 288 13.97 -10.34 31.34
C ALA A 288 15.27 -9.53 31.22
N MET A 289 16.11 -9.84 30.22
CA MET A 289 17.40 -9.17 30.01
C MET A 289 17.27 -7.91 29.16
N PHE A 290 16.41 -7.92 28.14
CA PHE A 290 16.26 -6.81 27.20
C PHE A 290 14.79 -6.37 27.03
N PRO A 291 14.10 -5.96 28.12
CA PRO A 291 12.69 -5.62 28.08
C PRO A 291 12.38 -4.44 27.15
N ASN A 292 13.28 -3.45 27.08
CA ASN A 292 13.13 -2.28 26.20
C ASN A 292 13.22 -2.65 24.72
N LEU A 293 14.17 -3.53 24.36
CA LEU A 293 14.37 -3.96 22.98
C LEU A 293 13.18 -4.79 22.49
N ARG A 294 12.66 -5.67 23.36
CA ARG A 294 11.46 -6.47 23.07
C ARG A 294 10.21 -5.61 22.92
N ARG A 295 10.03 -4.60 23.78
CA ARG A 295 8.93 -3.63 23.66
C ARG A 295 9.02 -2.82 22.36
N ILE A 296 10.22 -2.45 21.94
CA ILE A 296 10.45 -1.72 20.68
C ILE A 296 10.19 -2.63 19.47
N ALA A 297 10.64 -3.88 19.51
CA ALA A 297 10.36 -4.86 18.46
C ALA A 297 8.86 -5.16 18.33
N GLN A 298 8.11 -5.18 19.42
CA GLN A 298 6.65 -5.35 19.40
C GLN A 298 5.94 -4.21 18.64
N LYS A 299 6.45 -2.97 18.73
CA LYS A 299 5.90 -1.84 17.95
C LYS A 299 6.09 -2.04 16.44
N MET A 300 7.05 -2.85 16.02
CA MET A 300 7.26 -3.16 14.60
C MET A 300 6.20 -4.10 14.02
N ALA A 301 5.47 -4.83 14.87
CA ALA A 301 4.36 -5.67 14.43
C ALA A 301 3.25 -4.85 13.73
N LEU A 302 3.18 -3.54 13.99
CA LEU A 302 2.28 -2.61 13.31
C LEU A 302 2.46 -2.65 11.79
N PHE A 303 3.70 -2.72 11.33
CA PHE A 303 3.98 -2.76 9.89
C PHE A 303 3.63 -4.12 9.26
N GLY A 304 3.90 -5.21 9.97
CA GLY A 304 3.49 -6.55 9.54
C GLY A 304 1.97 -6.71 9.45
N SER A 305 1.20 -5.94 10.22
CA SER A 305 -0.26 -5.94 10.17
C SER A 305 -0.83 -5.27 8.91
N THR A 306 -0.11 -4.31 8.31
CA THR A 306 -0.49 -3.67 7.04
C THR A 306 -0.60 -4.69 5.92
N TYR A 307 0.39 -5.58 5.78
CA TYR A 307 0.35 -6.64 4.77
C TYR A 307 -0.86 -7.57 4.96
N VAL A 308 -1.12 -7.99 6.21
CA VAL A 308 -2.27 -8.85 6.52
C VAL A 308 -3.58 -8.14 6.21
N CYS A 309 -3.66 -6.83 6.49
CA CYS A 309 -4.80 -5.98 6.18
C CYS A 309 -5.06 -5.93 4.67
N GLU A 310 -4.05 -5.63 3.85
CA GLU A 310 -4.18 -5.59 2.38
C GLU A 310 -4.54 -6.95 1.78
N GLN A 311 -3.88 -8.03 2.24
CA GLN A 311 -4.25 -9.38 1.83
C GLN A 311 -5.71 -9.70 2.17
N THR A 312 -6.18 -9.27 3.33
CA THR A 312 -7.58 -9.44 3.73
C THR A 312 -8.51 -8.70 2.78
N PHE A 313 -8.23 -7.44 2.44
CA PHE A 313 -9.04 -6.65 1.50
C PHE A 313 -9.01 -7.20 0.08
N SER A 314 -7.84 -7.57 -0.44
CA SER A 314 -7.71 -8.18 -1.77
C SER A 314 -8.53 -9.47 -1.89
N VAL A 315 -8.40 -10.38 -0.92
CA VAL A 315 -9.18 -11.62 -0.87
C VAL A 315 -10.66 -11.31 -0.73
N MET A 316 -11.03 -10.28 0.06
CA MET A 316 -12.42 -9.85 0.19
C MET A 316 -12.99 -9.36 -1.15
N ASN A 317 -12.27 -8.51 -1.89
CA ASN A 317 -12.70 -7.98 -3.18
C ASN A 317 -12.90 -9.10 -4.22
N ILE A 318 -11.94 -10.04 -4.31
CA ILE A 318 -12.07 -11.22 -5.18
C ILE A 318 -13.32 -12.04 -4.82
N ASN A 319 -13.59 -12.23 -3.52
CA ASN A 319 -14.72 -13.04 -3.09
C ASN A 319 -16.07 -12.32 -3.20
N LYS A 320 -16.10 -10.99 -3.07
CA LYS A 320 -17.31 -10.17 -3.22
C LYS A 320 -17.70 -9.87 -4.67
N ALA A 321 -16.87 -10.23 -5.66
CA ALA A 321 -17.15 -10.01 -7.08
C ALA A 321 -18.52 -10.58 -7.52
N ARG A 322 -19.10 -9.94 -8.56
CA ARG A 322 -20.49 -10.09 -9.07
C ARG A 322 -20.97 -11.53 -9.32
N HIS A 323 -20.06 -12.49 -9.43
CA HIS A 323 -20.35 -13.91 -9.68
C HIS A 323 -20.60 -14.75 -8.41
N ARG A 324 -20.49 -14.18 -7.19
CA ARG A 324 -20.74 -14.89 -5.92
C ARG A 324 -21.80 -14.18 -5.06
N SER A 325 -23.07 -14.41 -5.37
CA SER A 325 -24.23 -13.75 -4.73
C SER A 325 -24.71 -14.40 -3.41
N GLN A 326 -23.98 -15.36 -2.82
CA GLN A 326 -24.43 -16.12 -1.63
C GLN A 326 -23.36 -16.30 -0.53
N LEU A 327 -22.50 -15.30 -0.29
CA LEU A 327 -21.56 -15.35 0.84
C LEU A 327 -22.23 -14.88 2.14
N THR A 328 -22.28 -15.76 3.14
CA THR A 328 -22.67 -15.39 4.52
C THR A 328 -21.48 -14.76 5.24
N ASP A 329 -21.73 -14.03 6.34
CA ASP A 329 -20.67 -13.49 7.21
C ASP A 329 -19.70 -14.59 7.66
N GLN A 330 -20.22 -15.79 7.96
CA GLN A 330 -19.42 -16.94 8.39
C GLN A 330 -18.54 -17.48 7.25
N HIS A 331 -19.08 -17.60 6.03
CA HIS A 331 -18.29 -18.03 4.87
C HIS A 331 -17.14 -17.07 4.60
N LEU A 332 -17.42 -15.76 4.60
CA LEU A 332 -16.39 -14.75 4.37
C LEU A 332 -15.33 -14.78 5.47
N ARG A 333 -15.72 -14.88 6.74
CA ARG A 333 -14.77 -14.98 7.86
C ARG A 333 -13.85 -16.20 7.75
N SER A 334 -14.38 -17.37 7.39
CA SER A 334 -13.58 -18.58 7.20
C SER A 334 -12.59 -18.44 6.05
N ILE A 335 -13.03 -17.92 4.90
CA ILE A 335 -12.18 -17.69 3.72
C ILE A 335 -11.02 -16.75 4.07
N LEU A 336 -11.32 -15.60 4.71
CA LEU A 336 -10.29 -14.62 5.07
C LEU A 336 -9.29 -15.18 6.08
N ARG A 337 -9.75 -16.00 7.04
CA ARG A 337 -8.85 -16.63 8.02
C ARG A 337 -7.91 -17.64 7.38
N ILE A 338 -8.41 -18.44 6.44
CA ILE A 338 -7.58 -19.39 5.66
C ILE A 338 -6.59 -18.64 4.77
N ALA A 339 -7.01 -17.55 4.14
CA ALA A 339 -6.14 -16.80 3.23
C ALA A 339 -5.02 -16.01 3.95
N THR A 340 -5.19 -15.72 5.24
CA THR A 340 -4.26 -14.89 6.03
C THR A 340 -3.45 -15.65 7.09
N THR A 341 -3.72 -16.94 7.29
CA THR A 341 -3.00 -17.79 8.24
C THR A 341 -1.65 -18.25 7.69
N LYS A 342 -0.63 -18.37 8.56
CA LYS A 342 0.63 -19.06 8.22
C LYS A 342 0.60 -20.54 8.61
N ILE A 343 -0.48 -20.99 9.27
CA ILE A 343 -0.66 -22.37 9.73
C ILE A 343 -1.11 -23.23 8.55
N THR A 344 -0.31 -24.25 8.21
CA THR A 344 -0.71 -25.28 7.25
C THR A 344 -1.72 -26.21 7.92
N PRO A 345 -2.95 -26.34 7.40
CA PRO A 345 -3.90 -27.33 7.90
C PRO A 345 -3.35 -28.74 7.70
N ASP A 346 -3.53 -29.60 8.69
CA ASP A 346 -3.28 -31.04 8.54
C ASP A 346 -4.47 -31.66 7.79
N PHE A 347 -4.39 -31.64 6.47
CA PHE A 347 -5.45 -32.15 5.60
C PHE A 347 -5.67 -33.65 5.79
N ASP A 348 -4.64 -34.41 6.14
CA ASP A 348 -4.74 -35.85 6.38
C ASP A 348 -5.52 -36.14 7.67
N ALA A 349 -5.29 -35.37 8.73
CA ALA A 349 -6.05 -35.48 9.96
C ALA A 349 -7.51 -34.99 9.82
N LEU A 350 -7.75 -34.00 8.95
CA LEU A 350 -9.10 -33.51 8.66
C LEU A 350 -9.90 -34.53 7.83
N ALA A 351 -9.30 -35.10 6.78
CA ALA A 351 -9.93 -36.12 5.94
C ALA A 351 -10.27 -37.39 6.73
N LYS A 352 -9.47 -37.75 7.74
CA LYS A 352 -9.73 -38.90 8.62
C LYS A 352 -10.83 -38.67 9.68
N LYS A 353 -11.30 -37.43 9.85
CA LYS A 353 -12.36 -37.07 10.80
C LYS A 353 -13.75 -36.96 10.14
N GLU A 354 -13.83 -37.12 8.83
CA GLU A 354 -15.09 -37.11 8.08
C GLU A 354 -15.70 -38.50 7.86
N ASP A 355 -15.10 -39.56 8.43
CA ASP A 355 -15.74 -40.85 8.71
C ASP A 355 -16.16 -40.92 10.19
#